data_AF-A0A8J5BHT1-F1
#
_entry.id   AF-A0A8J5BHT1-F1
#
_cell.length_a   1.000
_cell.length_b   1.000
_cell.length_c   1.000
_cell.angle_alpha   90.00
_cell.angle_beta   90.00
_cell.angle_gamma   90.00
#
_symmetry.space_group_name_H-M   'P 1'
#
loop_
_entity.id
_entity.type
_entity.pdbx_description
1 polymer ?
#
loop_
_entity_poly.entity_id
_entity_poly.type
_entity_poly.pdbx_seq_one_letter_code
_entity_poly.pdbx_strand_id
1 'polypeptide(L)'
;MNLFSKSEDGSPNASQPDNVTSGAVSAPSTTAPVPEGETNTQEKTELGKLTAFVKEDPQNTYYIDGEREVARSSVCRNTQQGRTCLQLLISSKVMFAQMQKMNFYCALTDEIGRTDMECKYVP
;
A
#
# COMPACT_ATOMS: atom_id res chain seq x y z
N MET A 1 8.07 -58.14 -23.66
CA MET A 1 7.22 -58.79 -22.65
C MET A 1 6.36 -57.71 -21.99
N ASN A 2 5.04 -57.88 -22.06
CA ASN A 2 4.07 -56.96 -21.48
C ASN A 2 4.04 -57.08 -19.95
N LEU A 3 3.78 -55.98 -19.26
CA LEU A 3 3.02 -55.99 -18.01
C LEU A 3 2.02 -54.84 -18.06
N PHE A 4 0.76 -55.25 -18.19
CA PHE A 4 -0.47 -54.48 -18.20
C PHE A 4 -0.76 -53.92 -16.80
N SER A 5 -1.35 -52.71 -16.74
CA SER A 5 -2.35 -52.35 -15.74
C SER A 5 -3.53 -51.65 -16.43
N LYS A 6 -4.64 -52.38 -16.50
CA LYS A 6 -6.03 -51.97 -16.78
C LYS A 6 -6.58 -51.34 -15.47
N SER A 7 -7.53 -50.41 -15.37
CA SER A 7 -8.86 -50.23 -16.00
C SER A 7 -9.38 -48.83 -15.57
N GLU A 8 -10.08 -48.05 -16.41
CA GLU A 8 -11.57 -47.90 -16.48
C GLU A 8 -12.17 -47.44 -15.12
N ASP A 9 -12.83 -46.28 -14.96
CA ASP A 9 -14.14 -45.93 -15.53
C ASP A 9 -14.59 -44.50 -15.13
N GLY A 10 -15.50 -43.90 -15.93
CA GLY A 10 -16.61 -43.10 -15.39
C GLY A 10 -16.48 -41.56 -15.31
N SER A 11 -16.97 -40.87 -16.34
CA SER A 11 -17.59 -39.53 -16.21
C SER A 11 -19.04 -39.71 -15.73
N PRO A 12 -19.67 -38.79 -14.94
CA PRO A 12 -20.29 -37.63 -15.58
C PRO A 12 -20.37 -36.33 -14.74
N ASN A 13 -20.40 -35.23 -15.49
CA ASN A 13 -21.16 -33.98 -15.29
C ASN A 13 -22.16 -33.93 -14.10
N ALA A 14 -21.98 -32.95 -13.21
CA ALA A 14 -23.03 -32.48 -12.31
C ALA A 14 -22.98 -30.95 -12.18
N SER A 15 -23.98 -30.32 -12.77
CA SER A 15 -24.31 -28.91 -12.69
C SER A 15 -24.56 -28.49 -11.23
N GLN A 16 -23.98 -27.37 -10.80
CA GLN A 16 -24.33 -26.73 -9.54
C GLN A 16 -25.69 -26.00 -9.69
N PRO A 17 -26.63 -26.15 -8.75
CA PRO A 17 -27.81 -25.29 -8.69
C PRO A 17 -27.49 -23.98 -7.94
N ASP A 18 -27.91 -22.87 -8.54
CA ASP A 18 -28.06 -21.57 -7.90
C ASP A 18 -28.99 -21.70 -6.69
N ASN A 19 -28.49 -21.33 -5.49
CA ASN A 19 -29.36 -21.05 -4.36
C ASN A 19 -29.10 -19.64 -3.86
N VAL A 20 -29.88 -18.70 -4.40
CA VAL A 20 -30.06 -17.35 -3.88
C VAL A 20 -30.71 -17.45 -2.51
N THR A 21 -29.93 -17.25 -1.45
CA THR A 21 -30.47 -16.91 -0.13
C THR A 21 -30.20 -15.44 0.14
N SER A 22 -31.26 -14.64 -0.07
CA SER A 22 -31.36 -13.29 0.43
C SER A 22 -31.40 -13.34 1.95
N GLY A 23 -30.34 -12.84 2.58
CA GLY A 23 -30.26 -12.60 4.02
C GLY A 23 -29.94 -11.13 4.26
N ALA A 24 -30.98 -10.29 4.26
CA ALA A 24 -30.91 -9.01 4.92
C ALA A 24 -30.82 -9.27 6.42
N VAL A 25 -29.81 -8.73 7.11
CA VAL A 25 -29.97 -7.77 8.22
C VAL A 25 -28.63 -7.46 8.90
N SER A 26 -28.44 -6.14 9.14
CA SER A 26 -27.71 -5.55 10.26
C SER A 26 -26.18 -5.56 10.23
N ALA A 27 -25.59 -4.66 9.43
CA ALA A 27 -24.32 -4.05 9.80
C ALA A 27 -24.62 -2.85 10.74
N PRO A 28 -24.09 -2.83 11.99
CA PRO A 28 -24.09 -1.59 12.76
C PRO A 28 -23.17 -0.59 12.05
N SER A 29 -23.79 0.44 11.48
CA SER A 29 -23.11 1.68 11.12
C SER A 29 -22.79 2.42 12.41
N THR A 30 -21.70 2.04 13.06
CA THR A 30 -21.11 2.89 14.11
C THR A 30 -20.07 3.77 13.46
N THR A 31 -20.54 4.97 13.12
CA THR A 31 -19.76 6.17 12.95
C THR A 31 -18.71 6.27 14.07
N ALA A 32 -17.44 6.11 13.74
CA ALA A 32 -16.39 6.79 14.48
C ALA A 32 -16.13 8.10 13.74
N PRO A 33 -16.60 9.26 14.25
CA PRO A 33 -16.09 10.52 13.79
C PRO A 33 -14.60 10.54 14.12
N VAL A 34 -13.76 10.70 13.10
CA VAL A 34 -12.35 11.01 13.29
C VAL A 34 -12.31 12.26 14.18
N PRO A 35 -11.59 12.26 15.32
CA PRO A 35 -11.48 13.45 16.14
C PRO A 35 -10.66 14.50 15.39
N GLU A 36 -11.35 15.39 14.70
CA GLU A 36 -10.83 16.63 14.15
C GLU A 36 -10.52 17.58 15.31
N GLY A 37 -9.32 17.52 15.89
CA GLY A 37 -9.01 18.38 17.03
C GLY A 37 -7.55 18.60 17.44
N GLU A 38 -6.66 17.63 17.28
CA GLU A 38 -5.29 17.74 17.86
C GLU A 38 -4.15 17.39 16.89
N THR A 39 -4.46 16.99 15.66
CA THR A 39 -3.53 16.35 14.71
C THR A 39 -2.56 17.31 13.98
N ASN A 40 -2.76 18.62 14.09
CA ASN A 40 -2.10 19.58 13.18
C ASN A 40 -0.58 19.76 13.46
N THR A 41 -0.16 19.74 14.73
CA THR A 41 1.24 20.01 15.09
C THR A 41 2.15 18.81 14.84
N GLN A 42 1.70 17.60 15.16
CA GLN A 42 2.48 16.38 14.95
C GLN A 42 2.65 16.11 13.44
N GLU A 43 1.55 16.15 12.68
CA GLU A 43 1.61 15.95 11.23
C GLU A 43 2.56 16.97 10.57
N LYS A 44 2.46 18.26 10.92
CA LYS A 44 3.36 19.29 10.41
C LYS A 44 4.84 19.02 10.75
N THR A 45 5.11 18.51 11.93
CA THR A 45 6.48 18.15 12.35
C THR A 45 7.02 17.00 11.50
N GLU A 46 6.22 15.95 11.29
CA GLU A 46 6.60 14.80 10.46
C GLU A 46 6.74 15.16 8.98
N LEU A 47 5.86 16.03 8.45
CA LEU A 47 5.97 16.61 7.11
C LEU A 47 7.26 17.44 6.95
N GLY A 48 7.65 18.16 8.00
CA GLY A 48 8.92 18.88 8.06
C GLY A 48 10.13 17.93 7.93
N LYS A 49 10.11 16.80 8.66
CA LYS A 49 11.14 15.76 8.57
C LYS A 49 11.19 15.14 7.17
N LEU A 50 10.04 14.79 6.59
CA LEU A 50 9.95 14.29 5.22
C LEU A 50 10.56 15.27 4.23
N THR A 51 10.18 16.55 4.33
CA THR A 51 10.67 17.61 3.44
C THR A 51 12.18 17.78 3.56
N ALA A 52 12.73 17.75 4.78
CA ALA A 52 14.19 17.82 4.99
C ALA A 52 14.91 16.63 4.35
N PHE A 53 14.42 15.41 4.58
CA PHE A 53 14.99 14.18 4.04
C PHE A 53 14.98 14.14 2.50
N VAL A 54 13.93 14.67 1.87
CA VAL A 54 13.83 14.75 0.40
C VAL A 54 14.75 15.85 -0.16
N LYS A 55 14.86 16.99 0.52
CA LYS A 55 15.71 18.11 0.09
C LYS A 55 17.21 17.80 0.11
N GLU A 56 17.64 16.82 0.91
CA GLU A 56 19.04 16.37 0.93
C GLU A 56 19.48 15.78 -0.42
N ASP A 57 18.58 15.11 -1.16
CA ASP A 57 18.90 14.51 -2.46
C ASP A 57 17.63 14.43 -3.34
N PRO A 58 17.12 15.56 -3.87
CA PRO A 58 15.83 15.62 -4.53
C PRO A 58 15.78 14.87 -5.86
N GLN A 59 16.94 14.54 -6.46
CA GLN A 59 17.01 13.79 -7.71
C GLN A 59 16.97 12.28 -7.49
N ASN A 60 16.96 11.82 -6.24
CA ASN A 60 16.87 10.40 -5.92
C ASN A 60 15.45 9.86 -6.16
N THR A 61 15.36 8.54 -6.29
CA THR A 61 14.09 7.82 -6.26
C THR A 61 13.76 7.45 -4.83
N TYR A 62 12.57 7.84 -4.39
CA TYR A 62 12.07 7.57 -3.05
C TYR A 62 11.00 6.48 -3.08
N TYR A 63 10.97 5.63 -2.08
CA TYR A 63 10.01 4.53 -1.95
C TYR A 63 9.20 4.74 -0.68
N ILE A 64 7.90 4.98 -0.81
CA ILE A 64 6.98 5.11 0.31
C ILE A 64 6.30 3.76 0.56
N ASP A 65 6.39 3.27 1.78
CA ASP A 65 5.68 2.06 2.22
C ASP A 65 4.93 2.33 3.52
N GLY A 66 3.74 1.78 3.64
CA GLY A 66 2.87 1.99 4.79
C GLY A 66 1.61 1.16 4.73
N GLU A 67 1.20 0.65 5.90
CA GLU A 67 -0.02 -0.13 6.03
C GLU A 67 -1.26 0.75 5.77
N ARG A 68 -2.26 0.15 5.13
CA ARG A 68 -3.48 0.86 4.75
C ARG A 68 -4.24 1.33 6.00
N GLU A 69 -4.65 2.60 6.00
CA GLU A 69 -5.36 3.25 7.11
C GLU A 69 -4.57 3.34 8.44
N VAL A 70 -3.25 3.11 8.42
CA VAL A 70 -2.39 3.30 9.60
C VAL A 70 -1.64 4.62 9.51
N ALA A 71 -1.65 5.40 10.60
CA ALA A 71 -0.93 6.68 10.71
C ALA A 71 0.58 6.50 10.97
N ARG A 72 1.20 5.56 10.26
CA ARG A 72 2.63 5.29 10.31
C ARG A 72 3.09 4.77 8.97
N SER A 73 4.16 5.33 8.44
CA SER A 73 4.71 4.94 7.15
C SER A 73 6.21 5.22 7.12
N SER A 74 6.88 4.69 6.10
CA SER A 74 8.30 4.88 5.90
C SER A 74 8.57 5.39 4.49
N VAL A 75 9.62 6.20 4.37
CA VAL A 75 10.15 6.64 3.08
C VAL A 75 11.62 6.24 3.01
N CYS A 76 12.02 5.59 1.93
CA CYS A 76 13.38 5.12 1.73
C CYS A 76 14.00 5.69 0.46
N ARG A 77 15.32 5.85 0.43
CA ARG A 77 16.10 6.09 -0.79
C ARG A 77 17.32 5.18 -0.84
N ASN A 78 17.82 4.92 -2.04
CA ASN A 78 19.07 4.18 -2.21
C ASN A 78 20.24 5.16 -2.27
N THR A 79 21.29 4.87 -1.52
CA THR A 79 22.54 5.64 -1.49
C THR A 79 23.71 4.70 -1.82
N GLN A 80 24.92 5.26 -2.01
CA GLN A 80 26.12 4.44 -2.23
C GLN A 80 26.45 3.52 -1.04
N GLN A 81 25.94 3.83 0.15
CA GLN A 81 26.17 3.07 1.38
C GLN A 81 25.05 2.04 1.65
N GLY A 82 24.06 1.95 0.75
CA GLY A 82 22.89 1.10 0.90
C GLY A 82 21.58 1.87 1.02
N ARG A 83 20.53 1.20 1.47
CA ARG A 83 19.18 1.76 1.60
C ARG A 83 19.03 2.51 2.93
N THR A 84 18.65 3.78 2.87
CA THR A 84 18.35 4.60 4.04
C THR A 84 16.85 4.84 4.12
N CYS A 85 16.25 4.61 5.28
CA CYS A 85 14.81 4.76 5.49
C CYS A 85 14.51 5.68 6.67
N LEU A 86 13.50 6.53 6.52
CA LEU A 86 12.93 7.38 7.55
C LEU A 86 11.53 6.88 7.88
N GLN A 87 11.29 6.51 9.15
CA GLN A 87 9.95 6.22 9.65
C GLN A 87 9.30 7.49 10.19
N LEU A 88 8.02 7.70 9.86
CA LEU A 88 7.26 8.86 10.31
C LEU A 88 5.88 8.45 10.83
N LEU A 89 5.36 9.22 11.76
CA LEU A 89 4.04 9.03 12.36
C LEU A 89 2.94 9.74 11.56
N ILE A 90 2.96 9.54 10.24
CA ILE A 90 1.95 9.97 9.27
C ILE A 90 1.65 8.83 8.32
N SER A 91 0.45 8.82 7.75
CA SER A 91 0.05 7.78 6.79
C SER A 91 0.72 7.97 5.43
N SER A 92 0.78 6.88 4.66
CA SER A 92 1.33 6.86 3.31
C SER A 92 0.56 7.81 2.37
N LYS A 93 -0.75 8.00 2.60
CA LYS A 93 -1.59 8.99 1.92
C LYS A 93 -1.11 10.42 2.15
N VAL A 94 -0.79 10.77 3.40
CA VAL A 94 -0.29 12.10 3.77
C VAL A 94 1.11 12.33 3.18
N MET A 95 1.99 11.32 3.24
CA MET A 95 3.30 11.38 2.59
C MET A 95 3.20 11.59 1.08
N PHE A 96 2.37 10.81 0.41
CA PHE A 96 2.12 10.92 -1.03
C PHE A 96 1.67 12.34 -1.43
N ALA A 97 0.69 12.90 -0.71
CA ALA A 97 0.21 14.26 -0.96
C ALA A 97 1.32 15.30 -0.76
N GLN A 98 2.21 15.10 0.22
CA GLN A 98 3.34 16.01 0.43
C GLN A 98 4.42 15.88 -0.66
N MET A 99 4.72 14.66 -1.11
CA MET A 99 5.65 14.45 -2.23
C MET A 99 5.16 15.15 -3.50
N GLN A 100 3.88 15.06 -3.80
CA GLN A 100 3.27 15.75 -4.94
C GLN A 100 3.41 17.28 -4.85
N LYS A 101 3.27 17.87 -3.65
CA LYS A 101 3.51 19.31 -3.43
C LYS A 101 4.97 19.73 -3.66
N MET A 102 5.90 18.77 -3.61
CA MET A 102 7.33 18.96 -3.88
C MET A 102 7.72 18.58 -5.32
N ASN A 103 6.74 18.49 -6.23
CA ASN A 103 6.94 18.11 -7.63
C ASN A 103 7.45 16.67 -7.82
N PHE A 104 7.01 15.73 -6.97
CA PHE A 104 7.26 14.30 -7.21
C PHE A 104 6.02 13.64 -7.82
N TYR A 105 6.25 12.83 -8.85
CA TYR A 105 5.28 11.85 -9.33
C TYR A 105 5.53 10.52 -8.61
N CYS A 106 4.48 9.98 -8.00
CA CYS A 106 4.53 8.72 -7.27
C CYS A 106 3.57 7.70 -7.88
N ALA A 107 4.04 6.48 -8.09
CA ALA A 107 3.25 5.37 -8.63
C ALA A 107 3.59 4.07 -7.92
N LEU A 108 2.64 3.12 -7.89
CA LEU A 108 2.95 1.75 -7.48
C LEU A 108 3.93 1.13 -8.47
N THR A 109 4.82 0.28 -7.98
CA THR A 109 5.69 -0.53 -8.84
C THR A 109 4.87 -1.55 -9.62
N ASP A 110 5.32 -1.91 -10.82
CA ASP A 110 4.68 -2.96 -11.64
C ASP A 110 4.85 -4.38 -11.07
N GLU A 111 5.66 -4.52 -10.01
CA GLU A 111 5.94 -5.79 -9.36
C GLU A 111 4.75 -6.26 -8.51
N ILE A 112 4.13 -7.37 -8.94
CA ILE A 112 3.01 -7.99 -8.24
C ILE A 112 3.45 -8.43 -6.84
N GLY A 113 2.75 -7.95 -5.81
CA GLY A 113 3.03 -8.27 -4.41
C GLY A 113 3.81 -7.20 -3.65
N ARG A 114 4.28 -6.15 -4.34
CA ARG A 114 4.82 -4.96 -3.69
C ARG A 114 3.74 -3.90 -3.51
N THR A 115 3.77 -3.26 -2.35
CA THR A 115 2.83 -2.19 -1.96
C THR A 115 3.51 -0.84 -1.85
N ASP A 116 4.81 -0.78 -2.07
CA ASP A 116 5.55 0.46 -2.00
C ASP A 116 5.35 1.30 -3.27
N MET A 117 5.24 2.60 -3.06
CA MET A 117 5.11 3.59 -4.12
C MET A 117 6.47 4.19 -4.43
N GLU A 118 6.86 4.14 -5.69
CA GLU A 118 8.05 4.77 -6.22
C GLU A 118 7.75 6.23 -6.60
N CYS A 119 8.50 7.16 -6.03
CA CYS A 119 8.37 8.60 -6.20
C CYS A 119 9.62 9.19 -6.87
N LYS A 120 9.43 9.91 -7.98
CA LYS A 120 10.49 10.59 -8.74
C LYS A 120 10.18 12.06 -8.94
N TYR A 121 11.21 12.90 -8.85
CA TYR A 121 11.07 14.32 -9.15
C TYR A 121 10.69 14.53 -10.62
N VAL A 122 9.72 15.40 -10.86
CA VAL A 122 9.28 15.81 -12.19
C VAL A 122 9.50 17.32 -12.30
N PRO A 123 10.40 17.77 -13.19
CA PRO A 123 10.67 19.17 -13.42
C PRO A 123 9.49 19.92 -14.05
#